data_AF-A0A9D6LY99-F1
#
_entry.id   AF-A0A9D6LY99-F1
#
_cell.length_a   1.000
_cell.length_b   1.000
_cell.length_c   1.000
_cell.angle_alpha   90.00
_cell.angle_beta   90.00
_cell.angle_gamma   90.00
#
_symmetry.space_group_name_H-M   'P 1'
#
loop_
_entity.id
_entity.type
_entity.pdbx_description
1 polymer ?
#
loop_
_entity_poly.entity_id
_entity_poly.type
_entity_poly.pdbx_seq_one_letter_code
_entity_poly.pdbx_strand_id
1 'polypeptide(L)'
;MMKSNRDNPTRKRLVREKYGGEIYAYYPLGKYIVAAPGVCGGRPTFKYTRIQAGFVLDLLSAGWSIPRITREYRASRLTAEAVNCRLVCRSG
;
A
#
# COMPACT_ATOMS: atom_id res chain seq x y z
N MET A 1 -21.51 -30.16 -15.58
CA MET A 1 -22.50 -29.75 -14.56
C MET A 1 -21.87 -28.67 -13.69
N MET A 2 -22.35 -27.43 -13.83
CA MET A 2 -21.92 -26.26 -13.05
C MET A 2 -22.41 -26.38 -11.60
N LYS A 3 -21.53 -26.19 -10.61
CA LYS A 3 -21.82 -25.62 -9.27
C LYS A 3 -20.49 -25.12 -8.70
N SER A 4 -20.34 -23.95 -8.11
CA SER A 4 -21.22 -22.82 -7.88
C SER A 4 -20.31 -21.72 -7.31
N ASN A 5 -20.58 -20.51 -7.76
CA ASN A 5 -20.05 -19.25 -7.27
C ASN A 5 -19.99 -19.24 -5.73
N ARG A 6 -18.78 -19.25 -5.15
CA ARG A 6 -18.59 -18.77 -3.77
C ARG A 6 -18.01 -17.37 -3.87
N ASP A 7 -18.92 -16.39 -3.92
CA ASP A 7 -18.61 -15.01 -3.61
C ASP A 7 -18.07 -14.97 -2.18
N ASN A 8 -16.74 -15.02 -2.08
CA ASN A 8 -16.03 -14.76 -0.84
C ASN A 8 -15.73 -13.25 -0.80
N PRO A 9 -16.39 -12.45 0.05
CA PRO A 9 -16.24 -10.99 0.08
C PRO A 9 -14.84 -10.52 0.52
N THR A 10 -13.90 -11.44 0.77
CA THR A 10 -12.54 -11.15 1.26
C THR A 10 -11.43 -11.39 0.26
N ARG A 11 -11.70 -11.93 -0.95
CA ARG A 11 -10.66 -12.01 -1.99
C ARG A 11 -10.45 -10.63 -2.61
N LYS A 12 -9.59 -9.82 -2.00
CA LYS A 12 -9.08 -8.60 -2.61
C LYS A 12 -8.51 -9.00 -3.97
N ARG A 13 -9.20 -8.64 -5.05
CA ARG A 13 -8.86 -9.08 -6.41
C ARG A 13 -7.53 -8.43 -6.81
N LEU A 14 -6.67 -9.18 -7.52
CA LEU A 14 -5.48 -8.62 -8.12
C LEU A 14 -5.90 -7.57 -9.17
N VAL A 15 -5.51 -6.32 -8.94
CA VAL A 15 -5.67 -5.23 -9.91
C VAL A 15 -4.43 -5.21 -10.79
N ARG A 16 -4.62 -4.99 -12.10
CA ARG A 16 -3.54 -4.82 -13.08
C ARG A 16 -3.84 -3.55 -13.86
N GLU A 17 -2.95 -2.58 -13.79
CA GLU A 17 -3.09 -1.31 -14.51
C GLU A 17 -1.73 -0.88 -15.07
N LYS A 18 -1.71 -0.07 -16.13
CA LYS A 18 -0.46 0.46 -16.68
C LYS A 18 -0.04 1.68 -15.86
N TYR A 19 1.19 1.67 -15.35
CA TYR A 19 1.77 2.79 -14.60
C TYR A 19 3.26 2.91 -14.93
N GLY A 20 3.70 4.10 -15.32
CA GLY A 20 5.12 4.34 -15.67
C GLY A 20 5.61 3.54 -16.88
N GLY A 21 4.71 3.15 -17.80
CA GLY A 21 5.04 2.33 -18.96
C GLY A 21 4.88 0.82 -18.72
N GLU A 22 4.92 0.38 -17.46
CA GLU A 22 4.90 -1.02 -17.06
C GLU A 22 3.54 -1.47 -16.51
N ILE A 23 3.31 -2.79 -16.45
CA ILE A 23 2.14 -3.35 -15.76
C ILE A 23 2.38 -3.34 -14.25
N TYR A 24 1.57 -2.55 -13.56
CA TYR A 24 1.53 -2.51 -12.11
C TYR A 24 0.42 -3.42 -11.58
N ALA A 25 0.83 -4.54 -10.97
CA ALA A 25 -0.07 -5.55 -10.41
C ALA A 25 -0.03 -5.51 -8.88
N TYR A 26 -1.19 -5.33 -8.24
CA TYR A 26 -1.28 -5.20 -6.79
C TYR A 26 -2.63 -5.66 -6.22
N TYR A 27 -2.60 -6.02 -4.94
CA TYR A 27 -3.77 -6.26 -4.11
C TYR A 27 -4.07 -4.98 -3.33
N PRO A 28 -5.23 -4.32 -3.54
CA PRO A 28 -5.57 -3.11 -2.80
C PRO A 28 -5.78 -3.46 -1.33
N LEU A 29 -5.09 -2.82 -0.40
CA LEU A 29 -5.30 -3.03 1.03
C LEU A 29 -6.16 -1.94 1.66
N GLY A 30 -6.15 -0.74 1.08
CA GLY A 30 -7.02 0.40 1.37
C GLY A 30 -6.89 1.45 0.27
N LYS A 31 -7.28 2.70 0.55
CA LYS A 31 -7.20 3.81 -0.42
C LYS A 31 -5.76 4.11 -0.87
N TYR A 32 -4.81 4.09 0.07
CA TYR A 32 -3.42 4.48 -0.18
C TYR A 32 -2.42 3.34 -0.05
N ILE A 33 -2.82 2.19 0.52
CA ILE A 33 -1.93 1.05 0.77
C ILE A 33 -2.31 -0.11 -0.13
N VAL A 34 -1.30 -0.75 -0.71
CA VAL A 34 -1.44 -1.95 -1.53
C VAL A 34 -0.38 -2.98 -1.16
N ALA A 35 -0.60 -4.24 -1.51
CA ALA A 35 0.42 -5.27 -1.52
C ALA A 35 0.70 -5.63 -2.98
N ALA A 36 1.86 -5.24 -3.50
CA ALA A 36 2.25 -5.53 -4.87
C ALA A 36 3.36 -6.60 -4.87
N PRO A 37 3.12 -7.84 -5.35
CA PRO A 37 4.12 -8.90 -5.30
C PRO A 37 5.47 -8.51 -5.93
N GLY A 38 5.43 -7.70 -6.99
CA GLY A 38 6.62 -7.17 -7.67
C GLY A 38 7.29 -5.96 -6.97
N VAL A 39 6.77 -5.49 -5.84
CA VAL A 39 7.31 -4.35 -5.08
C VAL A 39 7.54 -4.76 -3.62
N CYS A 40 8.78 -4.61 -3.14
CA CYS A 40 9.13 -4.93 -1.75
C CYS A 40 8.69 -6.34 -1.30
N GLY A 41 8.67 -7.32 -2.21
CA GLY A 41 8.28 -8.70 -1.93
C GLY A 41 6.82 -8.89 -1.56
N GLY A 42 5.92 -8.00 -1.99
CA GLY A 42 4.48 -8.10 -1.66
C GLY A 42 4.10 -7.52 -0.30
N ARG A 43 5.05 -6.94 0.43
CA ARG A 43 4.75 -6.24 1.69
C ARG A 43 3.86 -5.02 1.42
N PRO A 44 3.05 -4.59 2.40
CA PRO A 44 2.24 -3.38 2.26
C PRO A 44 3.10 -2.14 1.94
N THR A 45 2.80 -1.48 0.83
CA THR A 45 3.44 -0.24 0.37
C THR A 45 2.41 0.84 0.10
N PHE A 46 2.83 2.10 0.14
CA PHE A 46 2.03 3.19 -0.39
C PHE A 46 1.91 3.05 -1.91
N LYS A 47 0.69 3.12 -2.44
CA LYS A 47 0.38 2.92 -3.86
C LYS A 47 1.29 3.80 -4.73
N TYR A 48 1.88 3.22 -5.77
CA TYR A 48 2.81 3.87 -6.69
C TYR A 48 4.14 4.33 -6.10
N THR A 49 4.48 3.84 -4.91
CA THR A 49 5.76 4.11 -4.26
C THR A 49 6.48 2.79 -3.94
N ARG A 50 7.78 2.87 -3.63
CA ARG A 50 8.52 1.77 -3.00
C ARG A 50 8.72 1.97 -1.50
N ILE A 51 7.82 2.72 -0.87
CA ILE A 51 7.85 3.00 0.57
C ILE A 51 6.92 2.00 1.27
N GLN A 52 7.50 1.18 2.14
CA GLN A 52 6.75 0.22 2.94
C GLN A 52 5.95 0.95 4.03
N ALA A 53 4.72 0.50 4.29
CA ALA A 53 3.90 1.04 5.37
C ALA A 53 4.58 0.85 6.74
N GLY A 54 5.19 -0.32 6.97
CA GLY A 54 5.96 -0.62 8.19
C GLY A 54 7.10 0.38 8.42
N PHE A 55 7.86 0.70 7.36
CA PHE A 55 8.94 1.69 7.45
C PHE A 55 8.44 3.07 7.90
N VAL A 56 7.27 3.51 7.42
CA VAL A 56 6.67 4.79 7.88
C VAL A 56 6.19 4.71 9.32
N LEU A 57 5.66 3.56 9.75
CA LEU A 57 5.29 3.33 11.15
C LEU A 57 6.53 3.37 12.07
N ASP A 58 7.67 2.84 11.63
CA ASP A 58 8.93 2.91 12.37
C ASP A 58 9.40 4.36 12.54
N LEU A 59 9.33 5.17 11.48
CA LEU A 59 9.65 6.61 11.55
C LEU A 59 8.74 7.36 12.52
N LEU A 60 7.43 7.11 12.46
CA LEU A 60 6.46 7.70 13.39
C LEU A 60 6.77 7.28 14.83
N SER A 61 7.10 6.01 15.06
CA SER A 61 7.47 5.47 16.38
C SER A 61 8.79 6.07 16.90
N ALA A 62 9.70 6.41 16.00
CA ALA A 62 10.93 7.16 16.30
C ALA A 62 10.70 8.67 16.53
N GLY A 63 9.45 9.13 16.58
CA GLY A 63 9.08 10.52 16.86
C GLY A 63 9.13 11.45 15.64
N TRP A 64 9.23 10.92 14.42
CA TRP A 64 9.17 11.77 13.23
C TRP A 64 7.74 12.27 13.00
N SER A 65 7.61 13.56 12.71
CA SER A 65 6.32 14.15 12.36
C SER A 65 5.93 13.83 10.91
N ILE A 66 4.62 13.73 10.64
CA ILE A 66 4.09 13.54 9.28
C ILE A 66 4.61 14.62 8.29
N PRO A 67 4.66 15.93 8.65
CA PRO A 67 5.25 16.94 7.77
C PRO A 67 6.71 16.68 7.44
N ARG A 68 7.50 16.19 8.41
CA ARG A 68 8.90 15.80 8.15
C ARG A 68 8.96 14.62 7.18
N ILE A 69 8.24 13.54 7.45
CA ILE A 69 8.22 12.34 6.61
C ILE A 69 7.84 12.69 5.16
N THR A 70 6.75 13.43 4.98
CA THR A 70 6.28 13.82 3.63
C THR A 70 7.24 14.76 2.90
N ARG A 71 7.97 15.62 3.63
CA ARG A 71 9.03 16.44 3.05
C ARG A 71 10.22 15.60 2.59
N GLU A 72 10.75 14.73 3.46
CA GLU A 72 11.92 13.90 3.13
C GLU A 72 11.61 12.91 1.99
N TYR A 73 10.38 12.39 1.92
CA TYR A 73 9.94 11.45 0.89
C TYR A 73 9.12 12.09 -0.25
N ARG A 74 9.20 13.41 -0.43
CA ARG A 74 8.43 14.14 -1.45
C ARG A 74 8.68 13.62 -2.86
N ALA A 75 9.91 13.23 -3.19
CA ALA A 75 10.27 12.68 -4.51
C ALA A 75 9.50 11.39 -4.85
N SER A 76 9.10 10.63 -3.81
CA SER A 76 8.27 9.43 -3.97
C SER A 76 6.76 9.73 -4.02
N ARG A 77 6.37 11.01 -4.02
CA ARG A 77 4.96 11.46 -4.01
C ARG A 77 4.16 10.97 -2.80
N LEU A 78 4.83 10.72 -1.67
CA LEU A 78 4.16 10.35 -0.42
C LEU A 78 3.44 11.58 0.16
N THR A 79 2.12 11.49 0.30
CA THR A 79 1.29 12.61 0.80
C THR A 79 0.95 12.46 2.28
N ALA A 80 0.65 13.59 2.93
CA ALA A 80 0.23 13.58 4.34
C ALA A 80 -1.08 12.81 4.53
N GLU A 81 -2.01 12.89 3.58
CA GLU A 81 -3.25 12.08 3.61
C GLU A 81 -2.97 10.58 3.58
N ALA A 82 -1.99 10.16 2.78
CA ALA A 82 -1.61 8.76 2.69
C ALA A 82 -1.05 8.27 4.03
N VAL A 83 -0.15 9.05 4.64
CA VAL A 83 0.45 8.73 5.95
C VAL A 83 -0.58 8.78 7.08
N ASN A 84 -1.49 9.75 7.05
CA ASN A 84 -2.56 9.91 8.04
C ASN A 84 -3.72 8.93 7.83
N CYS A 85 -3.71 8.18 6.72
CA CYS A 85 -4.62 7.07 6.55
C CYS A 85 -4.44 6.15 7.75
N ARG A 86 -5.53 5.78 8.43
CA ARG A 86 -5.48 4.85 9.57
C ARG A 86 -4.89 3.54 9.06
N LEU A 87 -3.57 3.36 9.20
CA LEU A 87 -2.81 2.19 8.77
C LEU A 87 -3.20 1.03 9.68
N VAL A 88 -4.42 0.51 9.52
CA VAL A 88 -4.87 -0.69 10.23
C VAL A 88 -4.33 -1.88 9.46
N CYS A 89 -3.04 -2.15 9.64
CA CYS A 89 -2.52 -3.50 9.53
C CYS A 89 -2.21 -3.95 10.96
N ARG A 90 -3.27 -4.32 11.70
CA ARG A 90 -3.06 -5.22 12.83
C ARG A 90 -2.71 -6.56 12.20
N SER A 91 -1.43 -6.88 12.17
CA SER A 91 -0.97 -8.25 12.04
C SER A 91 -1.50 -8.98 13.28
N GLY A 92 -2.58 -9.73 13.09
CA GLY A 92 -3.00 -10.79 14.00
C GLY A 92 -2.45 -12.10 13.47
#